data_AF-A0A0B8NYC2-F1
#
_entry.id   AF-A0A0B8NYC2-F1
#
_cell.length_a   1.000
_cell.length_b   1.000
_cell.length_c   1.000
_cell.angle_alpha   90.00
_cell.angle_beta   90.00
_cell.angle_gamma   90.00
#
_symmetry.space_group_name_H-M   'P 1'
#
loop_
_entity.id
_entity.type
_entity.pdbx_description
1 polymer ?
#
loop_
_entity_poly.entity_id
_entity_poly.type
_entity_poly.pdbx_seq_one_letter_code
_entity_poly.pdbx_strand_id
1 'polypeptide(L)'
;MGKKVYCLQPENTAVHFNSSIASQIELITHNQSMVIVKTHAGSAQLVARLIDFDPDPSILGTVGGNDTVLIIPKSVEEIDLCELAVRRRLGVF
;
A
#
# COMPACT_ATOMS: atom_id res chain seq x y z
N MET A 1 35.53 12.59 -22.84
CA MET A 1 34.52 13.59 -22.45
C MET A 1 33.51 12.93 -21.53
N GLY A 2 33.65 13.06 -20.20
CA GLY A 2 32.75 12.43 -19.23
C GLY A 2 31.61 13.38 -18.84
N LYS A 3 30.36 12.92 -18.87
CA LYS A 3 29.19 13.68 -18.39
C LYS A 3 28.96 13.37 -16.91
N LYS A 4 28.80 14.41 -16.09
CA LYS A 4 28.32 14.26 -14.70
C LYS A 4 26.82 13.96 -14.75
N VAL A 5 26.42 12.81 -14.23
CA VAL A 5 25.03 12.39 -14.09
C VAL A 5 24.68 12.44 -12.61
N TYR A 6 23.59 13.12 -12.28
CA TYR A 6 23.00 13.03 -10.95
C TYR A 6 22.15 11.77 -10.90
N CYS A 7 22.52 10.86 -10.02
CA CYS A 7 21.74 9.67 -9.70
C CYS A 7 21.22 9.86 -8.28
N LEU A 8 19.90 9.88 -8.12
CA LEU A 8 19.32 9.63 -6.81
C LEU A 8 19.72 8.20 -6.44
N GLN A 9 20.28 8.01 -5.25
CA GLN A 9 20.54 6.65 -4.77
C GLN A 9 19.22 5.88 -4.87
N PRO A 10 19.23 4.63 -5.41
CA PRO A 10 18.01 3.85 -5.52
C PRO A 10 17.35 3.84 -4.14
N GLU A 11 16.16 4.40 -4.09
CA GLU A 11 15.35 4.60 -2.90
C GLU A 11 14.90 3.24 -2.37
N ASN A 12 15.84 2.53 -1.77
CA ASN A 12 15.68 1.24 -1.12
C ASN A 12 15.77 1.40 0.41
N THR A 13 15.63 2.63 0.89
CA THR A 13 15.52 2.92 2.32
C THR A 13 14.12 2.50 2.73
N ALA A 14 14.01 1.43 3.53
CA ALA A 14 12.77 1.04 4.17
C ALA A 14 12.17 2.28 4.84
N VAL A 15 11.07 2.78 4.29
CA VAL A 15 10.55 4.04 4.77
C VAL A 15 9.80 3.75 6.07
N HIS A 16 10.41 4.10 7.20
CA HIS A 16 9.86 3.89 8.52
C HIS A 16 8.69 4.84 8.76
N PHE A 17 7.47 4.37 8.54
CA PHE A 17 6.25 5.17 8.53
C PHE A 17 5.26 4.76 9.63
N ASN A 18 5.69 4.76 10.89
CA ASN A 18 4.95 4.04 11.92
C ASN A 18 3.83 4.83 12.62
N SER A 19 3.61 6.11 12.32
CA SER A 19 2.52 6.88 12.98
C SER A 19 1.71 7.79 12.06
N SER A 20 2.36 8.48 11.12
CA SER A 20 1.69 9.45 10.26
C SER A 20 0.70 8.81 9.27
N ILE A 21 1.08 7.70 8.62
CA ILE A 21 0.21 7.04 7.63
C ILE A 21 -0.93 6.26 8.28
N ALA A 22 -0.69 5.61 9.41
CA ALA A 22 -1.75 4.96 10.17
C ALA A 22 -2.89 5.94 10.52
N SER A 23 -2.56 7.20 10.84
CA SER A 23 -3.55 8.25 11.09
C SER A 23 -4.35 8.68 9.86
N GLN A 24 -3.92 8.32 8.65
CA GLN A 24 -4.65 8.60 7.41
C GLN A 24 -5.67 7.51 7.06
N ILE A 25 -5.68 6.39 7.79
CA ILE A 25 -6.51 5.23 7.49
C ILE A 25 -7.76 5.27 8.37
N GLU A 26 -8.92 5.28 7.73
CA GLU A 26 -10.22 5.28 8.40
C GLU A 26 -10.74 3.85 8.60
N LEU A 27 -10.55 2.99 7.60
CA LEU A 27 -11.07 1.61 7.62
C LEU A 27 -10.25 0.72 6.69
N ILE A 28 -9.99 -0.51 7.14
CA ILE A 28 -9.54 -1.62 6.30
C ILE A 28 -10.58 -2.72 6.42
N THR A 29 -11.12 -3.17 5.28
CA THR A 29 -12.15 -4.20 5.22
C THR A 29 -12.09 -4.92 3.89
N HIS A 30 -12.80 -6.04 3.74
CA HIS A 30 -12.84 -6.78 2.49
C HIS A 30 -14.21 -7.43 2.29
N ASN A 31 -14.51 -7.75 1.04
CA ASN A 31 -15.54 -8.74 0.72
C ASN A 31 -14.85 -10.07 0.38
N GLN A 32 -15.50 -10.94 -0.40
CA GLN A 32 -14.96 -12.24 -0.78
C GLN A 32 -13.92 -12.17 -1.92
N SER A 33 -13.63 -10.98 -2.46
CA SER A 33 -12.82 -10.85 -3.68
C SER A 33 -11.81 -9.71 -3.64
N MET A 34 -12.03 -8.65 -2.85
CA MET A 34 -11.19 -7.46 -2.84
C MET A 34 -11.11 -6.87 -1.44
N VAL A 35 -9.95 -6.27 -1.13
CA VAL A 35 -9.73 -5.49 0.10
C VAL A 35 -9.89 -4.00 -0.25
N ILE A 36 -10.53 -3.27 0.65
CA ILE A 36 -10.76 -1.83 0.57
C ILE A 36 -10.07 -1.16 1.74
N VAL A 37 -9.28 -0.13 1.45
CA VAL A 37 -8.75 0.79 2.44
C VAL A 37 -9.41 2.15 2.24
N LYS A 38 -10.16 2.63 3.23
CA LYS A 38 -10.64 4.02 3.29
C LYS A 38 -9.60 4.87 3.97
N THR A 39 -9.34 6.03 3.39
CA THR A 39 -8.38 7.01 3.88
C THR A 39 -9.03 8.37 4.02
N HIS A 40 -8.41 9.26 4.78
CA HIS A 40 -8.72 10.67 4.68
C HIS A 40 -8.51 11.19 3.25
N ALA A 41 -9.23 12.26 2.90
CA ALA A 41 -9.25 12.81 1.56
C ALA A 41 -7.85 13.20 1.07
N GLY A 42 -7.49 12.73 -0.14
CA GLY A 42 -6.20 13.01 -0.79
C GLY A 42 -5.07 12.04 -0.44
N SER A 43 -5.30 11.10 0.50
CA SER A 43 -4.25 10.19 1.00
C SER A 43 -4.21 8.84 0.27
N ALA A 44 -5.23 8.48 -0.51
CA ALA A 44 -5.34 7.15 -1.10
C ALA A 44 -4.20 6.81 -2.06
N GLN A 45 -3.79 7.73 -2.92
CA GLN A 45 -2.69 7.48 -3.86
C GLN A 45 -1.35 7.20 -3.13
N LEU A 46 -1.09 7.91 -2.04
CA LEU A 46 0.08 7.69 -1.20
C LEU A 46 0.01 6.32 -0.52
N VAL A 47 -1.15 5.96 0.05
CA VAL A 47 -1.37 4.63 0.66
C VAL A 47 -1.17 3.51 -0.36
N ALA A 48 -1.72 3.62 -1.57
CA ALA A 48 -1.52 2.65 -2.65
C ALA A 48 -0.03 2.48 -2.98
N ARG A 49 0.69 3.60 -3.12
CA ARG A 49 2.13 3.59 -3.41
C ARG A 49 2.95 2.90 -2.32
N LEU A 50 2.54 3.02 -1.06
CA LEU A 50 3.21 2.35 0.06
C LEU A 50 2.96 0.84 0.06
N ILE A 51 1.75 0.42 -0.27
CA ILE A 51 1.43 -1.01 -0.40
C ILE A 51 2.25 -1.62 -1.56
N ASP A 52 2.38 -0.90 -2.68
CA ASP A 52 3.13 -1.34 -3.85
C ASP A 52 4.66 -1.29 -3.68
N PHE A 53 5.19 -0.53 -2.70
CA PHE A 53 6.63 -0.33 -2.54
C PHE A 53 7.39 -1.61 -2.16
N ASP A 54 6.78 -2.43 -1.31
CA ASP A 54 7.33 -3.74 -0.91
C ASP A 54 6.36 -4.85 -1.35
N PRO A 55 6.59 -5.48 -2.52
CA PRO A 55 5.62 -6.40 -3.12
C PRO A 55 5.33 -7.60 -2.23
N ASP A 56 4.05 -7.90 -2.02
CA ASP A 56 3.59 -9.13 -1.35
C ASP A 56 3.15 -10.18 -2.36
N PRO A 57 3.45 -11.47 -2.15
CA PRO A 57 2.89 -12.53 -2.99
C PRO A 57 1.36 -12.63 -2.91
N SER A 58 0.73 -12.18 -1.82
CA SER A 58 -0.75 -12.21 -1.65
C SER A 58 -1.47 -11.06 -2.36
N ILE A 59 -0.75 -10.03 -2.82
CA ILE A 59 -1.32 -8.83 -3.47
C ILE A 59 -0.97 -8.87 -4.95
N LEU A 60 -1.99 -8.93 -5.82
CA LEU A 60 -1.81 -8.85 -7.27
C LEU A 60 -1.52 -7.42 -7.72
N GLY A 61 -2.14 -6.44 -7.06
CA GLY A 61 -1.91 -5.02 -7.32
C GLY A 61 -2.88 -4.12 -6.59
N THR A 62 -2.68 -2.80 -6.70
CA THR A 62 -3.52 -1.79 -6.07
C THR A 62 -3.99 -0.72 -7.06
N VAL A 63 -5.12 -0.09 -6.77
CA VAL A 63 -5.64 1.08 -7.49
C VAL A 63 -6.04 2.15 -6.47
N GLY A 64 -5.30 3.26 -6.48
CA GLY A 64 -5.60 4.42 -5.63
C GLY A 64 -6.60 5.37 -6.28
N GLY A 65 -7.61 5.78 -5.52
CA GLY A 65 -8.50 6.90 -5.84
C GLY A 65 -8.13 8.16 -5.07
N ASN A 66 -9.14 8.88 -4.56
CA ASN A 66 -8.95 10.06 -3.71
C ASN A 66 -8.87 9.70 -2.21
N ASP A 67 -9.86 8.96 -1.72
CA ASP A 67 -10.07 8.58 -0.32
C ASP A 67 -10.22 7.06 -0.14
N THR A 68 -9.98 6.31 -1.22
CA THR A 68 -10.21 4.86 -1.27
C THR A 68 -9.12 4.20 -2.08
N VAL A 69 -8.54 3.13 -1.55
CA VAL A 69 -7.64 2.23 -2.26
C VAL A 69 -8.31 0.88 -2.42
N LEU A 70 -8.31 0.39 -3.65
CA LEU A 70 -8.71 -0.98 -3.98
C LEU A 70 -7.47 -1.86 -4.03
N ILE A 71 -7.49 -2.97 -3.31
CA ILE A 71 -6.40 -3.96 -3.32
C ILE A 71 -6.96 -5.24 -3.91
N ILE A 72 -6.29 -5.70 -4.96
CA ILE A 72 -6.65 -6.89 -5.71
C ILE A 72 -5.78 -8.03 -5.15
N PRO A 73 -6.37 -9.05 -4.51
CA PRO A 73 -5.59 -10.18 -4.00
C PRO A 73 -5.09 -11.06 -5.15
N LYS A 74 -4.09 -11.89 -4.84
CA LYS A 74 -3.57 -12.89 -5.79
C LYS A 74 -4.56 -14.01 -6.05
N SER A 75 -5.25 -14.47 -5.01
CA SER A 75 -6.41 -15.36 -5.08
C SER A 75 -7.54 -14.83 -4.21
N VAL A 76 -8.78 -14.96 -4.67
CA VAL A 76 -9.98 -14.64 -3.88
C VAL A 76 -10.18 -15.59 -2.70
N GLU A 77 -9.60 -16.79 -2.75
CA GLU A 77 -9.63 -17.74 -1.61
C GLU A 77 -8.72 -17.30 -0.46
N GLU A 78 -7.79 -16.38 -0.71
CA GLU A 78 -6.76 -15.91 0.24
C GLU A 78 -7.03 -14.48 0.72
N ILE A 79 -8.30 -14.06 0.74
CA ILE A 79 -8.65 -12.66 1.02
C ILE A 79 -8.20 -12.19 2.41
N ASP A 80 -8.30 -13.04 3.42
CA ASP A 80 -7.88 -12.73 4.79
C ASP A 80 -6.35 -12.54 4.88
N LEU A 81 -5.59 -13.32 4.09
CA LEU A 81 -4.13 -13.16 3.98
C LEU A 81 -3.77 -11.84 3.31
N CYS A 82 -4.51 -11.46 2.26
CA CYS A 82 -4.35 -10.17 1.60
C CYS A 82 -4.64 -9.00 2.55
N GLU A 83 -5.72 -9.06 3.33
CA GLU A 83 -6.04 -8.03 4.32
C GLU A 83 -4.94 -7.92 5.38
N LEU A 84 -4.46 -9.06 5.91
CA LEU A 84 -3.39 -9.10 6.89
C LEU A 84 -2.08 -8.51 6.33
N ALA A 85 -1.77 -8.79 5.07
CA ALA A 85 -0.61 -8.25 4.38
C ALA A 85 -0.71 -6.72 4.21
N VAL A 86 -1.90 -6.19 3.93
CA VAL A 86 -2.17 -4.74 3.87
C VAL A 86 -2.03 -4.10 5.24
N ARG A 87 -2.65 -4.67 6.27
CA ARG A 87 -2.57 -4.21 7.68
C ARG A 87 -1.13 -4.10 8.17
N ARG A 88 -0.34 -5.15 7.94
CA ARG A 88 1.08 -5.20 8.30
C ARG A 88 1.88 -4.08 7.61
N ARG A 89 1.65 -3.85 6.31
CA ARG A 89 2.34 -2.81 5.54
C ARG A 89 2.00 -1.41 6.01
N LEU A 90 0.75 -1.20 6.42
CA LEU A 90 0.27 0.10 6.89
C LEU A 90 0.53 0.33 8.38
N GLY A 91 1.09 -0.65 9.10
CA GLY A 91 1.38 -0.55 10.53
C GLY A 91 0.11 -0.50 11.40
N VAL A 92 -1.01 -1.02 10.89
CA VAL A 92 -2.30 -1.09 11.59
C VAL A 92 -2.52 -2.53 12.02
N PHE A 93 -2.54 -2.79 13.34
CA PHE A 93 -2.77 -4.11 13.91
C PHE A 93 -4.25 -4.31 14.27
#